data_AF-A0A0R2SEJ7-F1
#
_entry.id   AF-A0A0R2SEJ7-F1
#
_cell.length_a   1.000
_cell.length_b   1.000
_cell.length_c   1.000
_cell.angle_alpha   90.00
_cell.angle_beta   90.00
_cell.angle_gamma   90.00
#
_symmetry.space_group_name_H-M   'P 1'
#
loop_
_entity.id
_entity.type
_entity.pdbx_description
1 polymer ?
#
loop_
_entity_poly.entity_id
_entity_poly.type
_entity_poly.pdbx_seq_one_letter_code
_entity_poly.pdbx_strand_id
1 'polypeptide(L)'
;MSLSRDEVISQIHSALATVSDPELHRPLPDLGMVESVNFDGGLANIKILLTISGCPMRDKLKSDVTSAVSKVSGVEKVELEFGVMNEAQRDNVKKLLRGGREKFIPFAQPDSLTRVWAISSGKGGVGKSSVTVNLAAALSKRGFKVGVLDADVYGHSIPRLLGIEGQRPTAIDQTFIPVETNGIKVVSIEMFKPDRADPVAYRGPLLHRVLEQLLSDAYWGDLDFLLLDLPPGTGDIAISLGQLIPASEIIVVTTP
;
A
#
# COMPACT_ATOMS: atom_id res chain seq x y z
N MET A 1 -46.82 2.61 23.47
CA MET A 1 -46.11 3.88 23.24
C MET A 1 -45.59 3.85 21.83
N SER A 2 -46.01 4.77 20.96
CA SER A 2 -45.41 4.93 19.63
C SER A 2 -43.99 5.48 19.82
N LEU A 3 -42.98 4.80 19.27
CA LEU A 3 -41.60 5.30 19.26
C LEU A 3 -41.57 6.67 18.55
N SER A 4 -40.75 7.59 19.06
CA SER A 4 -40.48 8.85 18.40
C SER A 4 -39.65 8.65 17.12
N ARG A 5 -39.73 9.59 16.18
CA ARG A 5 -38.98 9.54 14.91
C ARG A 5 -37.48 9.31 15.12
N ASP A 6 -36.89 10.00 16.09
CA ASP A 6 -35.45 9.91 16.37
C ASP A 6 -35.05 8.57 16.99
N GLU A 7 -35.92 7.98 17.82
CA GLU A 7 -35.72 6.63 18.35
C GLU A 7 -35.75 5.58 17.24
N VAL A 8 -36.66 5.71 16.28
CA VAL A 8 -36.71 4.81 15.12
C VAL A 8 -35.45 4.95 14.26
N ILE A 9 -35.00 6.17 13.97
CA ILE A 9 -33.76 6.40 13.21
C ILE A 9 -32.55 5.79 13.92
N SER A 10 -32.45 5.95 15.25
CA SER A 10 -31.38 5.33 16.05
C SER A 10 -31.40 3.79 15.98
N GLN A 11 -32.60 3.18 16.02
CA GLN A 11 -32.76 1.75 15.84
C GLN A 11 -32.41 1.28 14.42
N ILE A 12 -32.72 2.08 13.39
CA ILE A 12 -32.31 1.81 12.01
C ILE A 12 -30.78 1.82 11.89
N HIS A 13 -30.09 2.80 12.47
CA HIS A 13 -28.62 2.82 12.50
C HIS A 13 -28.04 1.59 13.20
N SER A 14 -28.65 1.18 14.32
CA SER A 14 -28.24 -0.03 15.04
C SER A 14 -28.45 -1.29 14.20
N ALA A 15 -29.55 -1.38 13.46
CA ALA A 15 -29.80 -2.49 12.52
C ALA A 15 -28.78 -2.50 11.37
N LEU A 16 -28.48 -1.34 10.79
CA LEU A 16 -27.48 -1.21 9.71
C LEU A 16 -26.07 -1.61 10.16
N ALA A 17 -25.72 -1.40 11.43
CA ALA A 17 -24.44 -1.84 11.98
C ALA A 17 -24.28 -3.38 12.01
N THR A 18 -25.38 -4.14 11.93
CA THR A 18 -25.34 -5.61 11.84
C THR A 18 -25.14 -6.13 10.42
N VAL A 19 -25.29 -5.27 9.41
CA VAL A 19 -25.11 -5.62 8.00
C VAL A 19 -23.67 -5.37 7.61
N SER A 20 -23.01 -6.39 7.07
CA SER A 20 -21.63 -6.30 6.58
C SER A 20 -21.60 -6.23 5.06
N ASP A 21 -20.65 -5.47 4.53
CA ASP A 21 -20.36 -5.47 3.09
C ASP A 21 -19.88 -6.89 2.65
N PRO A 22 -20.48 -7.49 1.60
CA PRO A 22 -20.16 -8.83 1.13
C PRO A 22 -18.74 -8.99 0.59
N GLU A 23 -18.10 -7.91 0.14
CA GLU A 23 -16.75 -7.93 -0.44
C GLU A 23 -15.68 -7.57 0.62
N LEU A 24 -16.00 -6.63 1.51
CA LEU A 24 -15.08 -6.08 2.50
C LEU A 24 -15.22 -6.69 3.90
N HIS A 25 -16.28 -7.47 4.14
CA HIS A 25 -16.57 -8.17 5.40
C HIS A 25 -16.52 -7.27 6.64
N ARG A 26 -17.00 -6.02 6.50
CA ARG A 26 -17.08 -5.03 7.60
C ARG A 26 -18.45 -4.36 7.63
N PRO A 27 -18.91 -3.87 8.80
CA PRO A 27 -20.18 -3.15 8.91
C PRO A 27 -20.28 -1.96 7.95
N LEU A 28 -21.46 -1.76 7.36
CA LEU A 28 -21.70 -0.66 6.43
C LEU A 28 -21.43 0.74 7.02
N PRO A 29 -21.81 1.04 8.29
CA PRO A 29 -21.52 2.34 8.88
C PRO A 29 -20.01 2.59 9.04
N ASP A 30 -19.25 1.56 9.41
CA ASP A 30 -17.80 1.67 9.62
C ASP A 30 -17.06 2.02 8.33
N LEU A 31 -17.59 1.57 7.19
CA LEU A 31 -17.05 1.85 5.85
C LEU A 31 -17.52 3.20 5.30
N GLY A 32 -18.36 3.96 6.01
CA GLY A 32 -18.97 5.19 5.51
C GLY A 32 -19.88 4.95 4.30
N MET A 33 -20.44 3.74 4.17
CA MET A 33 -21.33 3.39 3.06
C MET A 33 -22.76 3.91 3.27
N VAL A 34 -23.16 4.26 4.49
CA VAL A 34 -24.48 4.84 4.77
C VAL A 34 -24.41 6.36 4.63
N GLU A 35 -24.97 6.91 3.56
CA GLU A 35 -24.94 8.36 3.29
C GLU A 35 -26.08 9.09 4.01
N SER A 36 -27.28 8.51 4.02
CA SER A 36 -28.42 9.10 4.69
C SER A 36 -29.43 8.05 5.15
N VAL A 37 -30.10 8.35 6.27
CA VAL A 37 -31.21 7.59 6.83
C VAL A 37 -32.32 8.57 7.17
N ASN A 38 -33.46 8.42 6.52
CA ASN A 38 -34.67 9.21 6.79
C ASN A 38 -35.82 8.27 7.13
N PHE A 39 -36.63 8.64 8.11
CA PHE A 39 -37.85 7.91 8.47
C PHE A 39 -39.05 8.86 8.45
N ASP A 40 -40.12 8.45 7.78
CA ASP A 40 -41.39 9.19 7.72
C ASP A 40 -42.58 8.23 7.66
N GLY A 41 -43.48 8.32 8.65
CA GLY A 41 -44.78 7.62 8.63
C GLY A 41 -44.75 6.11 8.33
N GLY A 42 -43.69 5.39 8.74
CA GLY A 42 -43.52 3.96 8.47
C GLY A 42 -42.58 3.62 7.31
N LEU A 43 -42.17 4.62 6.51
CA LEU A 43 -41.21 4.46 5.42
C LEU A 43 -39.79 4.82 5.87
N ALA A 44 -38.87 3.88 5.74
CA ALA A 44 -37.43 4.09 5.91
C ALA A 44 -36.76 4.30 4.53
N ASN A 45 -36.28 5.52 4.27
CA ASN A 45 -35.52 5.89 3.08
C ASN A 45 -34.03 5.91 3.41
N ILE A 46 -33.26 5.02 2.79
CA ILE A 46 -31.83 4.84 3.10
C ILE A 46 -31.02 4.94 1.81
N LYS A 47 -29.96 5.76 1.84
CA LYS A 47 -29.02 5.87 0.72
C LYS A 47 -27.69 5.21 1.05
N ILE A 48 -27.29 4.26 0.21
CA ILE A 48 -26.05 3.48 0.37
C ILE A 48 -25.09 3.77 -0.78
N LEU A 49 -23.84 4.08 -0.45
CA LEU A 49 -22.77 4.29 -1.41
C LEU A 49 -21.99 3.01 -1.66
N LEU A 50 -21.88 2.61 -2.92
CA LEU A 50 -21.07 1.49 -3.38
C LEU A 50 -19.67 1.97 -3.75
N THR A 51 -18.67 1.10 -3.58
CA THR A 51 -17.28 1.38 -3.94
C THR A 51 -17.06 1.45 -5.46
N ILE A 52 -17.87 0.72 -6.23
CA ILE A 52 -17.87 0.70 -7.70
C ILE A 52 -19.31 0.61 -8.23
N SER A 53 -19.54 1.20 -9.41
CA SER A 53 -20.85 1.26 -10.08
C SER A 53 -21.39 -0.10 -10.55
N GLY A 54 -20.54 -1.12 -10.65
CA GLY A 54 -20.87 -2.44 -11.21
C GLY A 54 -20.98 -3.58 -10.20
N CYS A 55 -21.11 -3.31 -8.89
CA CYS A 55 -21.04 -4.36 -7.88
C CYS A 55 -22.16 -5.41 -8.08
N PRO A 56 -21.84 -6.68 -8.43
CA PRO A 56 -22.82 -7.75 -8.62
C PRO A 56 -23.52 -8.15 -7.31
N MET A 57 -23.04 -7.65 -6.17
CA MET A 57 -23.59 -7.92 -4.84
C MET A 57 -24.66 -6.89 -4.40
N ARG A 58 -25.05 -5.93 -5.26
CA ARG A 58 -26.10 -4.94 -4.95
C ARG A 58 -27.40 -5.60 -4.47
N ASP A 59 -27.81 -6.68 -5.11
CA ASP A 59 -29.04 -7.40 -4.75
C ASP A 59 -28.94 -8.07 -3.38
N LYS A 60 -27.77 -8.61 -3.05
CA LYS A 60 -27.49 -9.18 -1.73
C LYS A 60 -27.52 -8.08 -0.66
N LEU A 61 -26.83 -6.95 -0.90
CA LEU A 61 -26.85 -5.81 0.02
C LEU A 61 -28.27 -5.30 0.24
N LYS A 62 -29.06 -5.19 -0.83
CA LYS A 62 -30.47 -4.79 -0.77
C LYS A 62 -31.28 -5.74 0.11
N SER A 63 -31.12 -7.06 -0.07
CA SER A 63 -31.76 -8.07 0.75
C SER A 63 -31.37 -7.97 2.22
N ASP A 64 -30.07 -7.90 2.50
CA ASP A 64 -29.53 -7.90 3.87
C ASP A 64 -29.97 -6.65 4.64
N VAL A 65 -29.90 -5.48 4.00
CA VAL A 65 -30.36 -4.21 4.59
C VAL A 65 -31.87 -4.23 4.82
N THR A 66 -32.66 -4.65 3.82
CA THR A 66 -34.12 -4.73 3.97
C THR A 66 -34.50 -5.67 5.12
N SER A 67 -33.84 -6.83 5.21
CA SER A 67 -34.09 -7.82 6.27
C SER A 67 -33.73 -7.29 7.67
N ALA A 68 -32.62 -6.56 7.78
CA ALA A 68 -32.20 -5.97 9.05
C ALA A 68 -33.14 -4.84 9.49
N VAL A 69 -33.45 -3.91 8.60
CA VAL A 69 -34.21 -2.69 8.90
C VAL A 69 -35.70 -2.97 9.11
N SER A 70 -36.29 -3.95 8.40
CA SER A 70 -37.72 -4.30 8.56
C SER A 70 -38.06 -4.91 9.93
N LYS A 71 -37.04 -5.29 10.73
CA LYS A 71 -37.24 -5.76 12.11
C LYS A 71 -37.38 -4.63 13.12
N VAL A 72 -37.11 -3.38 12.71
CA VAL A 72 -37.24 -2.20 13.56
C VAL A 72 -38.72 -1.88 13.75
N SER A 73 -39.13 -1.69 15.00
CA SER A 73 -40.52 -1.39 15.34
C SER A 73 -40.93 -0.04 14.76
N GLY A 74 -42.03 -0.02 14.01
CA GLY A 74 -42.53 1.18 13.33
C GLY A 74 -42.10 1.30 11.86
N VAL A 75 -41.22 0.44 11.35
CA VAL A 75 -40.91 0.38 9.90
C VAL A 75 -41.89 -0.56 9.20
N GLU A 76 -42.66 -0.02 8.25
CA GLU A 76 -43.60 -0.76 7.40
C GLU A 76 -43.01 -1.02 6.01
N LYS A 77 -42.19 -0.08 5.51
CA LYS A 77 -41.58 -0.17 4.17
C LYS A 77 -40.15 0.36 4.20
N VAL A 78 -39.27 -0.27 3.41
CA VAL A 78 -37.88 0.15 3.23
C VAL A 78 -37.65 0.49 1.76
N GLU A 79 -37.15 1.69 1.49
CA GLU A 79 -36.70 2.13 0.17
C GLU A 79 -35.20 2.41 0.20
N LEU A 80 -34.49 1.82 -0.76
CA LEU A 80 -33.03 1.86 -0.86
C LEU A 80 -32.61 2.54 -2.16
N GLU A 81 -31.87 3.64 -2.02
CA GLU A 81 -31.18 4.30 -3.10
C GLU A 81 -29.69 3.91 -3.07
N PHE A 82 -29.11 3.61 -4.24
CA PHE A 82 -27.69 3.28 -4.34
C PHE A 82 -26.96 4.37 -5.10
N GLY A 83 -25.92 4.92 -4.49
CA GLY A 83 -24.96 5.82 -5.11
C GLY A 83 -23.59 5.16 -5.29
N VAL A 84 -22.64 5.95 -5.80
CA VAL A 84 -21.23 5.54 -5.91
C VAL A 84 -20.39 6.50 -5.10
N MET A 85 -19.43 5.96 -4.35
CA MET A 85 -18.49 6.77 -3.57
C MET A 85 -17.65 7.68 -4.47
N ASN A 86 -17.42 8.91 -4.01
CA ASN A 86 -16.45 9.81 -4.62
C ASN A 86 -15.00 9.38 -4.30
N GLU A 87 -14.01 10.11 -4.83
CA GLU A 87 -12.59 9.78 -4.64
C GLU A 87 -12.17 9.83 -3.16
N ALA A 88 -12.51 10.90 -2.44
CA ALA A 88 -12.19 11.06 -1.03
C ALA A 88 -12.80 9.96 -0.13
N GLN A 89 -14.04 9.56 -0.41
CA GLN A 89 -14.73 8.47 0.30
C GLN A 89 -14.06 7.12 0.03
N ARG A 90 -13.67 6.84 -1.22
CA ARG A 90 -12.92 5.62 -1.56
C ARG A 90 -11.56 5.59 -0.87
N ASP A 91 -10.89 6.71 -0.74
CA ASP A 91 -9.61 6.79 -0.03
C ASP A 91 -9.76 6.56 1.47
N ASN A 92 -10.85 7.01 2.08
CA ASN A 92 -11.16 6.69 3.48
C ASN A 92 -11.37 5.17 3.68
N VAL A 93 -12.14 4.53 2.80
CA VAL A 93 -12.31 3.06 2.84
C VAL A 93 -10.97 2.35 2.68
N LYS A 94 -10.10 2.80 1.76
CA LYS A 94 -8.74 2.26 1.64
C LYS A 94 -7.95 2.41 2.95
N LYS A 95 -8.03 3.57 3.62
CA LYS A 95 -7.35 3.79 4.92
C LYS A 95 -7.88 2.84 6.00
N LEU A 96 -9.19 2.65 6.10
CA LEU A 96 -9.84 1.77 7.07
C LEU A 96 -9.52 0.28 6.85
N LEU A 97 -9.58 -0.19 5.60
CA LEU A 97 -9.23 -1.57 5.23
C LEU A 97 -7.76 -1.89 5.50
N ARG A 98 -6.90 -0.87 5.46
CA ARG A 98 -5.45 -0.97 5.71
C ARG A 98 -5.06 -0.75 7.18
N GLY A 99 -6.03 -0.67 8.09
CA GLY A 99 -5.75 -0.50 9.53
C GLY A 99 -5.20 0.88 9.92
N GLY A 100 -5.47 1.93 9.12
CA GLY A 100 -5.15 3.31 9.47
C GLY A 100 -3.68 3.73 9.32
N ARG A 101 -2.77 2.85 8.89
CA ARG A 101 -1.39 3.24 8.57
C ARG A 101 -1.31 3.72 7.12
N GLU A 102 -1.07 5.02 6.92
CA GLU A 102 -0.38 5.45 5.70
C GLU A 102 0.99 4.76 5.67
N LYS A 103 1.39 4.20 4.53
CA LYS A 103 2.73 3.63 4.40
C LYS A 103 3.73 4.77 4.58
N PHE A 104 4.37 4.77 5.75
CA PHE A 104 5.37 5.75 6.12
C PHE A 104 6.69 5.36 5.47
N ILE A 105 7.12 6.14 4.51
CA ILE A 105 8.46 6.03 3.93
C ILE A 105 9.35 7.06 4.65
N PRO A 106 10.26 6.63 5.55
CA PRO A 106 10.99 7.56 6.42
C PRO A 106 11.78 8.61 5.63
N PHE A 107 12.42 8.18 4.54
CA PHE A 107 13.28 9.04 3.71
C PHE A 107 12.53 9.85 2.64
N ALA A 108 11.20 9.74 2.57
CA ALA A 108 10.37 10.62 1.76
C ALA A 108 9.85 11.84 2.54
N GLN A 109 10.11 11.91 3.85
CA GLN A 109 9.62 12.98 4.71
C GLN A 109 10.44 14.27 4.51
N PRO A 110 9.84 15.47 4.63
CA PRO A 110 10.53 16.74 4.43
C PRO A 110 11.71 16.99 5.38
N ASP A 111 11.68 16.40 6.57
CA ASP A 111 12.69 16.50 7.62
C ASP A 111 13.76 15.38 7.54
N SER A 112 13.59 14.42 6.63
CA SER A 112 14.58 13.38 6.40
C SER A 112 15.90 13.97 5.92
N LEU A 113 16.98 13.65 6.66
CA LEU A 113 18.35 13.99 6.26
C LEU A 113 18.98 12.89 5.39
N THR A 114 18.31 11.76 5.20
CA THR A 114 18.78 10.67 4.34
C THR A 114 18.80 11.12 2.89
N ARG A 115 19.98 11.06 2.27
CA ARG A 115 20.13 11.29 0.83
C ARG A 115 19.84 10.02 0.07
N VAL A 116 18.86 10.09 -0.83
CA VAL A 116 18.43 8.95 -1.64
C VAL A 116 19.05 9.08 -3.02
N TRP A 117 19.93 8.14 -3.38
CA TRP A 117 20.59 8.09 -4.68
C TRP A 117 20.02 6.95 -5.51
N ALA A 118 19.44 7.29 -6.65
CA ALA A 118 18.88 6.37 -7.62
C ALA A 118 19.90 6.12 -8.74
N ILE A 119 20.47 4.93 -8.78
CA ILE A 119 21.49 4.56 -9.75
C ILE A 119 20.77 3.90 -10.93
N SER A 120 20.81 4.56 -12.09
CA SER A 120 20.12 4.16 -13.32
C SER A 120 21.08 4.01 -14.49
N SER A 121 20.61 3.42 -15.60
CA SER A 121 21.34 3.33 -16.86
C SER A 121 20.39 3.30 -18.05
N GLY A 122 20.85 3.77 -19.22
CA GLY A 122 20.05 3.68 -20.44
C GLY A 122 19.93 2.26 -21.02
N LYS A 123 20.89 1.38 -20.70
CA LYS A 123 20.97 -0.01 -21.19
C LYS A 123 21.46 -0.94 -20.08
N GLY A 124 21.14 -2.23 -20.22
CA GLY A 124 21.70 -3.27 -19.35
C GLY A 124 23.20 -3.49 -19.61
N GLY A 125 23.92 -3.99 -18.61
CA GLY A 125 25.33 -4.41 -18.77
C GLY A 125 26.38 -3.30 -18.65
N VAL A 126 26.00 -2.05 -18.33
CA VAL A 126 26.96 -0.93 -18.18
C VAL A 126 27.73 -0.91 -16.85
N GLY A 127 27.53 -1.91 -15.98
CA GLY A 127 28.18 -1.99 -14.67
C GLY A 127 27.48 -1.21 -13.54
N LYS A 128 26.21 -0.83 -13.73
CA LYS A 128 25.36 -0.10 -12.77
C LYS A 128 25.44 -0.67 -11.34
N SER A 129 25.13 -1.96 -11.15
CA SER A 129 25.14 -2.60 -9.83
C SER A 129 26.52 -2.66 -9.20
N SER A 130 27.58 -2.81 -10.01
CA SER A 130 28.96 -2.72 -9.54
C SER A 130 29.30 -1.32 -9.03
N VAL A 131 28.84 -0.27 -9.73
CA VAL A 131 28.97 1.12 -9.26
C VAL A 131 28.21 1.31 -7.95
N THR A 132 26.97 0.82 -7.86
CA THR A 132 26.15 0.89 -6.64
C THR A 132 26.86 0.29 -5.42
N VAL A 133 27.36 -0.95 -5.53
CA VAL A 133 28.06 -1.63 -4.43
C VAL A 133 29.35 -0.93 -4.04
N ASN A 134 30.15 -0.49 -5.00
CA ASN A 134 31.41 0.19 -4.70
C ASN A 134 31.19 1.57 -4.08
N LEU A 135 30.16 2.30 -4.51
CA LEU A 135 29.78 3.57 -3.90
C LEU A 135 29.31 3.38 -2.46
N ALA A 136 28.45 2.38 -2.22
CA ALA A 136 28.00 2.02 -0.87
C ALA A 136 29.18 1.65 0.05
N ALA A 137 30.10 0.81 -0.45
CA ALA A 137 31.30 0.43 0.30
C ALA A 137 32.23 1.62 0.59
N ALA A 138 32.38 2.54 -0.36
CA ALA A 138 33.18 3.76 -0.15
C ALA A 138 32.55 4.71 0.87
N LEU A 139 31.23 4.86 0.87
CA LEU A 139 30.50 5.66 1.86
C LEU A 139 30.58 5.03 3.25
N SER A 140 30.33 3.73 3.36
CA SER A 140 30.44 2.98 4.62
C SER A 140 31.85 3.09 5.22
N LYS A 141 32.91 2.93 4.39
CA LYS A 141 34.31 3.13 4.83
C LYS A 141 34.63 4.54 5.33
N ARG A 142 33.84 5.55 4.93
CA ARG A 142 33.96 6.93 5.42
C ARG A 142 33.17 7.17 6.71
N GLY A 143 32.51 6.15 7.25
CA GLY A 143 31.74 6.23 8.49
C GLY A 143 30.28 6.62 8.32
N PHE A 144 29.77 6.71 7.09
CA PHE A 144 28.35 6.97 6.84
C PHE A 144 27.52 5.71 7.09
N LYS A 145 26.28 5.89 7.55
CA LYS A 145 25.26 4.84 7.65
C LYS A 145 24.61 4.64 6.28
N VAL A 146 24.80 3.47 5.69
CA VAL A 146 24.44 3.21 4.28
C VAL A 146 23.43 2.07 4.15
N GLY A 147 22.39 2.33 3.37
CA GLY A 147 21.46 1.33 2.86
C GLY A 147 21.63 1.11 1.36
N VAL A 148 21.42 -0.12 0.90
CA VAL A 148 21.31 -0.46 -0.51
C VAL A 148 20.00 -1.22 -0.73
N LEU A 149 19.19 -0.73 -1.67
CA LEU A 149 18.00 -1.40 -2.15
C LEU A 149 18.21 -1.83 -3.61
N ASP A 150 18.20 -3.13 -3.85
CA ASP A 150 18.21 -3.70 -5.20
C ASP A 150 16.77 -3.78 -5.73
N ALA A 151 16.42 -2.85 -6.62
CA ALA A 151 15.12 -2.76 -7.27
C ALA A 151 15.12 -3.41 -8.68
N ASP A 152 16.23 -4.00 -9.12
CA ASP A 152 16.30 -4.69 -10.41
C ASP A 152 15.71 -6.11 -10.31
N VAL A 153 14.40 -6.20 -10.50
CA VAL A 153 13.61 -7.45 -10.37
C VAL A 153 14.13 -8.59 -11.25
N TYR A 154 14.63 -8.24 -12.45
CA TYR A 154 15.05 -9.17 -13.49
C TYR A 154 16.57 -9.41 -13.48
N GLY A 155 17.35 -8.39 -13.12
CA GLY A 155 18.81 -8.37 -13.15
C GLY A 155 19.48 -8.26 -11.78
N HIS A 156 18.79 -8.61 -10.69
CA HIS A 156 19.31 -8.57 -9.33
C HIS A 156 20.72 -9.16 -9.24
N SER A 157 21.64 -8.38 -8.68
CA SER A 157 23.05 -8.76 -8.59
C SER A 157 23.73 -8.28 -7.33
N ILE A 158 23.08 -7.37 -6.57
CA ILE A 158 23.63 -6.81 -5.34
C ILE A 158 23.94 -7.89 -4.30
N PRO A 159 23.03 -8.84 -3.97
CA PRO A 159 23.32 -9.85 -2.95
C PRO A 159 24.54 -10.71 -3.31
N ARG A 160 24.67 -11.07 -4.58
CA ARG A 160 25.80 -11.85 -5.11
C ARG A 160 27.11 -11.05 -5.06
N LEU A 161 27.11 -9.80 -5.50
CA LEU A 161 28.29 -8.92 -5.48
C LEU A 161 28.81 -8.67 -4.06
N LEU A 162 27.91 -8.69 -3.08
CA LEU A 162 28.24 -8.52 -1.66
C LEU A 162 28.52 -9.85 -0.91
N GLY A 163 28.44 -10.99 -1.59
CA GLY A 163 28.69 -12.31 -0.99
C GLY A 163 27.63 -12.74 0.03
N ILE A 164 26.43 -12.16 -0.02
CA ILE A 164 25.29 -12.47 0.87
C ILE A 164 24.18 -13.24 0.14
N GLU A 165 24.57 -13.94 -0.92
CA GLU A 165 23.66 -14.72 -1.75
C GLU A 165 22.95 -15.81 -0.92
N GLY A 166 21.62 -15.90 -1.04
CA GLY A 166 20.81 -16.87 -0.28
C GLY A 166 20.45 -16.44 1.14
N GLN A 167 20.99 -15.32 1.64
CA GLN A 167 20.54 -14.73 2.90
C GLN A 167 19.19 -14.04 2.71
N ARG A 168 18.36 -14.07 3.76
CA ARG A 168 17.03 -13.46 3.76
C ARG A 168 16.87 -12.49 4.93
N PRO A 169 16.14 -11.38 4.76
CA PRO A 169 15.73 -10.52 5.85
C PRO A 169 14.99 -11.26 6.95
N THR A 170 15.20 -10.84 8.20
CA THR A 170 14.46 -11.39 9.34
C THR A 170 13.13 -10.67 9.47
N ALA A 171 12.01 -11.40 9.35
CA ALA A 171 10.68 -10.83 9.54
C ALA A 171 10.36 -10.65 11.03
N ILE A 172 9.80 -9.49 11.39
CA ILE A 172 9.29 -9.16 12.72
C ILE A 172 7.94 -8.48 12.55
N ASP A 173 6.86 -9.18 12.91
CA ASP A 173 5.48 -8.75 12.70
C ASP A 173 5.21 -8.35 11.24
N GLN A 174 4.92 -7.07 10.99
CA GLN A 174 4.69 -6.49 9.65
C GLN A 174 5.94 -5.83 9.06
N THR A 175 7.07 -5.90 9.75
CA THR A 175 8.34 -5.29 9.32
C THR A 175 9.39 -6.36 9.09
N PHE A 176 10.51 -5.98 8.47
CA PHE A 176 11.66 -6.87 8.35
C PHE A 176 12.96 -6.12 8.55
N ILE A 177 13.96 -6.82 9.10
CA ILE A 177 15.31 -6.29 9.29
C ILE A 177 16.14 -6.63 8.04
N PRO A 178 16.70 -5.61 7.33
CA PRO A 178 17.61 -5.82 6.21
C PRO A 178 18.80 -6.72 6.55
N VAL A 179 19.34 -7.41 5.54
CA VAL A 179 20.59 -8.16 5.71
C VAL A 179 21.73 -7.14 5.84
N GLU A 180 22.60 -7.31 6.84
CA GLU A 180 23.74 -6.40 7.04
C GLU A 180 25.06 -7.06 6.64
N THR A 181 25.87 -6.35 5.86
CA THR A 181 27.22 -6.80 5.47
C THR A 181 28.14 -5.61 5.29
N ASN A 182 29.36 -5.68 5.83
CA ASN A 182 30.37 -4.61 5.73
C ASN A 182 29.83 -3.22 6.14
N GLY A 183 28.99 -3.17 7.18
CA GLY A 183 28.34 -1.92 7.65
C GLY A 183 27.29 -1.34 6.69
N ILE A 184 26.82 -2.14 5.73
CA ILE A 184 25.79 -1.75 4.76
C ILE A 184 24.55 -2.61 5.00
N LYS A 185 23.39 -1.96 5.14
CA LYS A 185 22.09 -2.64 5.17
C LYS A 185 21.60 -2.89 3.75
N VAL A 186 21.18 -4.11 3.45
CA VAL A 186 20.84 -4.55 2.10
C VAL A 186 19.46 -5.17 2.07
N VAL A 187 18.66 -4.70 1.12
CA VAL A 187 17.38 -5.29 0.76
C VAL A 187 17.40 -5.55 -0.74
N SER A 188 16.97 -6.73 -1.17
CA SER A 188 16.79 -7.06 -2.57
C SER A 188 15.46 -7.78 -2.76
N ILE A 189 14.80 -7.52 -3.88
CA ILE A 189 13.59 -8.25 -4.28
C ILE A 189 13.85 -9.77 -4.35
N GLU A 190 15.07 -10.19 -4.72
CA GLU A 190 15.45 -11.61 -4.78
C GLU A 190 15.28 -12.33 -3.45
N MET A 191 15.56 -11.64 -2.33
CA MET A 191 15.52 -12.25 -0.99
C MET A 191 14.11 -12.69 -0.55
N PHE A 192 13.07 -12.19 -1.23
CA PHE A 192 11.67 -12.49 -0.92
C PHE A 192 11.02 -13.46 -1.91
N LYS A 193 11.77 -13.96 -2.91
CA LYS A 193 11.25 -14.96 -3.84
C LYS A 193 11.23 -16.35 -3.16
N PRO A 194 10.11 -17.11 -3.25
CA PRO A 194 10.04 -18.47 -2.71
C PRO A 194 11.09 -19.39 -3.34
N ASP A 195 11.15 -19.37 -4.68
CA ASP A 195 12.18 -19.97 -5.53
C ASP A 195 12.75 -18.91 -6.49
N ARG A 196 14.06 -18.94 -6.76
CA ARG A 196 14.72 -18.03 -7.71
C ARG A 196 14.24 -18.22 -9.14
N ALA A 197 13.79 -19.43 -9.47
CA ALA A 197 13.31 -19.78 -10.80
C ALA A 197 11.88 -19.27 -11.07
N ASP A 198 11.13 -18.84 -10.05
CA ASP A 198 9.73 -18.43 -10.23
C ASP A 198 9.63 -17.12 -11.01
N PRO A 199 9.06 -17.13 -12.23
CA PRO A 199 8.83 -15.92 -13.00
C PRO A 199 7.62 -15.19 -12.40
N VAL A 200 7.88 -14.29 -11.45
CA VAL A 200 6.85 -13.37 -10.98
C VAL A 200 6.74 -12.23 -11.98
N ALA A 201 5.67 -12.22 -12.77
CA ALA A 201 5.37 -11.16 -13.73
C ALA A 201 4.92 -9.89 -13.00
N TYR A 202 5.86 -9.16 -12.41
CA TYR A 202 5.58 -7.86 -11.80
C TYR A 202 5.31 -6.82 -12.90
N ARG A 203 4.04 -6.44 -13.10
CA ARG A 203 3.64 -5.33 -13.99
C ARG A 203 3.43 -4.04 -13.20
N GLY A 204 3.76 -2.89 -13.77
CA GLY A 204 3.66 -1.51 -13.24
C GLY A 204 3.06 -1.32 -11.84
N PRO A 205 1.73 -1.43 -11.65
CA PRO A 205 1.10 -1.21 -10.34
C PRO A 205 1.58 -2.15 -9.23
N LEU A 206 2.00 -3.36 -9.58
CA LEU A 206 2.58 -4.32 -8.63
C LEU A 206 4.03 -3.94 -8.29
N LEU A 207 4.83 -3.51 -9.28
CA LEU A 207 6.20 -3.03 -9.04
C LEU A 207 6.22 -1.82 -8.12
N HIS A 208 5.31 -0.87 -8.34
CA HIS A 208 5.13 0.29 -7.46
C HIS A 208 4.87 -0.15 -6.02
N ARG A 209 3.91 -1.08 -5.80
CA ARG A 209 3.58 -1.57 -4.45
C ARG A 209 4.73 -2.31 -3.79
N VAL A 210 5.47 -3.13 -4.54
CA VAL A 210 6.63 -3.86 -4.01
C VAL A 210 7.71 -2.87 -3.61
N LEU A 211 8.04 -1.91 -4.47
CA LEU A 211 9.01 -0.87 -4.15
C LEU A 211 8.59 -0.09 -2.89
N GLU A 212 7.36 0.39 -2.85
CA GLU A 212 6.79 1.08 -1.71
C GLU A 212 6.91 0.25 -0.43
N GLN A 213 6.64 -1.06 -0.49
CA GLN A 213 6.75 -1.98 0.64
C GLN A 213 8.20 -2.16 1.12
N LEU A 214 9.16 -2.32 0.20
CA LEU A 214 10.57 -2.45 0.57
C LEU A 214 11.13 -1.16 1.18
N LEU A 215 10.52 -0.02 0.84
CA LEU A 215 10.88 1.28 1.39
C LEU A 215 10.22 1.52 2.77
N SER A 216 8.96 1.10 2.98
CA SER A 216 8.21 1.37 4.21
C SER A 216 8.38 0.33 5.31
N ASP A 217 8.46 -0.96 4.95
CA ASP A 217 8.36 -2.07 5.92
C ASP A 217 9.74 -2.56 6.38
N ALA A 218 10.80 -2.15 5.68
CA ALA A 218 12.17 -2.41 6.06
C ALA A 218 12.61 -1.51 7.22
N TYR A 219 13.19 -2.12 8.26
CA TYR A 219 13.81 -1.39 9.37
C TYR A 219 15.21 -0.87 8.99
N TRP A 220 15.25 0.21 8.21
CA TRP A 220 16.49 0.86 7.76
C TRP A 220 17.26 1.54 8.90
N GLY A 221 16.57 1.97 9.97
CA GLY A 221 17.14 2.86 10.99
C GLY A 221 17.54 4.22 10.41
N ASP A 222 18.40 4.96 11.11
CA ASP A 222 18.88 6.25 10.64
C ASP A 222 19.94 6.05 9.56
N LEU A 223 19.63 6.36 8.30
CA LEU A 223 20.60 6.32 7.20
C LEU A 223 21.06 7.72 6.83
N ASP A 224 22.35 7.86 6.51
CA ASP A 224 22.86 9.04 5.82
C ASP A 224 22.61 8.93 4.32
N PHE A 225 22.78 7.72 3.76
CA PHE A 225 22.60 7.43 2.34
C PHE A 225 21.78 6.16 2.11
N LEU A 226 20.82 6.23 1.20
CA LEU A 226 20.12 5.08 0.63
C LEU A 226 20.39 5.03 -0.87
N LEU A 227 21.06 3.98 -1.33
CA LEU A 227 21.36 3.77 -2.75
C LEU A 227 20.35 2.77 -3.33
N LEU A 228 19.69 3.14 -4.42
CA LEU A 228 18.75 2.29 -5.14
C LEU A 228 19.37 1.84 -6.46
N ASP A 229 19.56 0.53 -6.61
CA ASP A 229 19.96 -0.07 -7.88
C ASP A 229 18.71 -0.28 -8.76
N LEU A 230 18.49 0.60 -9.73
CA LEU A 230 17.28 0.56 -10.57
C LEU A 230 17.43 -0.41 -11.74
N PRO A 231 16.36 -0.98 -12.31
CA PRO A 231 16.46 -1.69 -13.58
C PRO A 231 16.93 -0.77 -14.72
N PRO A 232 17.49 -1.30 -15.82
CA PRO A 232 17.88 -0.49 -16.96
C PRO A 232 16.67 0.18 -17.64
N GLY A 233 16.89 1.39 -18.15
CA GLY A 233 15.90 2.22 -18.83
C GLY A 233 15.07 3.10 -17.89
N THR A 234 14.08 3.79 -18.46
CA THR A 234 13.15 4.68 -17.73
C THR A 234 11.80 3.99 -17.50
N GLY A 235 11.84 2.76 -16.99
CA GLY A 235 10.64 1.95 -16.76
C GLY A 235 9.83 2.38 -15.53
N ASP A 236 8.76 1.62 -15.23
CA ASP A 236 7.78 1.90 -14.17
C ASP A 236 8.41 2.16 -12.78
N ILE A 237 9.55 1.53 -12.47
CA ILE A 237 10.26 1.70 -11.19
C ILE A 237 10.86 3.11 -11.06
N ALA A 238 11.45 3.66 -12.13
CA ALA A 238 12.02 5.00 -12.09
C ALA A 238 10.93 6.07 -11.90
N ILE A 239 9.77 5.90 -12.56
CA ILE A 239 8.61 6.78 -12.39
C ILE A 239 8.05 6.64 -10.96
N SER A 240 7.90 5.41 -10.48
CA SER A 240 7.41 5.13 -9.13
C SER A 240 8.31 5.76 -8.07
N LEU A 241 9.63 5.73 -8.26
CA LEU A 241 10.57 6.35 -7.34
C LEU A 241 10.34 7.85 -7.23
N GLY A 242 10.15 8.56 -8.35
CA GLY A 242 9.85 9.99 -8.32
C GLY A 242 8.53 10.34 -7.64
N GLN A 243 7.57 9.41 -7.62
CA GLN A 243 6.30 9.56 -6.90
C GLN A 243 6.45 9.27 -5.40
N LEU A 244 7.21 8.24 -5.05
CA LEU A 244 7.38 7.79 -3.66
C LEU A 244 8.40 8.62 -2.88
N ILE A 245 9.46 9.07 -3.55
CA ILE A 245 10.56 9.85 -2.98
C ILE A 245 10.91 11.00 -3.96
N PRO A 246 10.13 12.09 -4.00
CA PRO A 246 10.37 13.19 -4.94
C PRO A 246 11.75 13.85 -4.81
N ALA A 247 12.37 13.76 -3.62
CA ALA A 247 13.71 14.31 -3.34
C ALA A 247 14.87 13.39 -3.80
N SER A 248 14.60 12.24 -4.42
CA SER A 248 15.65 11.33 -4.86
C SER A 248 16.55 11.96 -5.93
N GLU A 249 17.86 11.80 -5.79
CA GLU A 249 18.85 12.25 -6.76
C GLU A 249 19.18 11.11 -7.74
N ILE A 250 19.37 11.40 -9.02
CA ILE A 250 19.64 10.37 -10.04
C ILE A 250 21.11 10.37 -10.46
N ILE A 251 21.74 9.21 -10.40
CA ILE A 251 23.09 8.95 -10.93
C ILE A 251 22.95 8.04 -12.16
N VAL A 252 23.34 8.52 -13.33
CA VAL A 252 23.27 7.76 -14.58
C VAL A 252 24.63 7.13 -14.90
N VAL A 253 24.66 5.80 -14.97
CA VAL A 253 25.84 5.02 -15.37
C VAL A 253 25.80 4.77 -16.87
N THR A 254 26.90 5.05 -17.55
CA THR A 254 27.07 4.82 -18.99
C THR A 254 28.45 4.25 -19.29
N THR A 255 28.58 3.66 -20.47
CA THR A 255 29.88 3.30 -21.08
C THR A 255 30.20 4.29 -22.20
N PRO A 256 31.49 4.48 -22.55
CA PRO A 256 31.91 5.26 -23.72
C PRO A 256 31.36 4.71 -25.05
#